data_AF-A0A951X1F2-F1
#
_entry.id   AF-A0A951X1F2-F1
#
_cell.length_a   1.000
_cell.length_b   1.000
_cell.length_c   1.000
_cell.angle_alpha   90.00
_cell.angle_beta   90.00
_cell.angle_gamma   90.00
#
_symmetry.space_group_name_H-M   'P 1'
#
loop_
_entity.id
_entity.type
_entity.pdbx_description
1 polymer ?
#
loop_
_entity_poly.entity_id
_entity_poly.type
_entity_poly.pdbx_seq_one_letter_code
_entity_poly.pdbx_strand_id
1 'polypeptide(L)'
;MSSPRTGRSRYRGPVSEWINVVVEIERPSAASLVAYSRSERYKILRQNAETRRAALEAWAAREGLCDKITVLKTATAFNLLFVKCTPDAAEQLPHAPGVVEVLLAGDLPGTPLRVV
;
A
#
# COMPACT_ATOMS: atom_id res chain seq x y z
N MET A 1 -26.98 -39.66 10.76
CA MET A 1 -25.50 -39.63 10.76
C MET A 1 -25.06 -38.45 9.91
N SER A 2 -24.76 -37.32 10.55
CA SER A 2 -24.38 -36.08 9.88
C SER A 2 -22.89 -36.08 9.58
N SER A 3 -22.51 -36.02 8.32
CA SER A 3 -21.12 -35.80 7.91
C SER A 3 -20.76 -34.31 8.08
N PRO A 4 -19.62 -33.97 8.69
CA PRO A 4 -19.17 -32.58 8.75
C PRO A 4 -18.55 -32.16 7.42
N ARG A 5 -19.11 -31.13 6.77
CA ARG A 5 -18.46 -30.43 5.65
C ARG A 5 -17.29 -29.63 6.20
N THR A 6 -16.09 -30.15 5.99
CA THR A 6 -14.83 -29.44 6.19
C THR A 6 -14.74 -28.30 5.16
N GLY A 7 -15.03 -27.08 5.60
CA GLY A 7 -14.70 -25.86 4.89
C GLY A 7 -13.19 -25.60 4.93
N ARG A 8 -12.43 -26.36 4.12
CA ARG A 8 -11.07 -25.96 3.73
C ARG A 8 -11.15 -25.43 2.32
N SER A 9 -11.23 -24.11 2.19
CA SER A 9 -10.97 -23.43 0.93
C SER A 9 -9.50 -23.68 0.57
N ARG A 10 -9.26 -24.69 -0.27
CA ARG A 10 -7.99 -24.90 -0.96
C ARG A 10 -8.05 -24.11 -2.26
N TYR A 11 -7.85 -22.79 -2.18
CA TYR A 11 -7.47 -22.05 -3.38
C TYR A 11 -6.08 -22.53 -3.80
N ARG A 12 -6.05 -23.39 -4.83
CA ARG A 12 -4.85 -23.70 -5.62
C ARG A 12 -5.10 -23.14 -7.02
N GLY A 13 -5.05 -21.81 -7.13
CA GLY A 13 -5.08 -21.09 -8.40
C GLY A 13 -3.68 -20.99 -9.02
N PRO A 14 -3.56 -20.79 -10.34
CA PRO A 14 -2.27 -20.76 -11.04
C PRO A 14 -1.52 -19.44 -10.78
N VAL A 15 -0.19 -19.52 -10.73
CA VAL A 15 0.83 -18.44 -10.75
C VAL A 15 0.35 -17.01 -10.41
N SER A 16 0.63 -16.59 -9.17
CA SER A 16 0.83 -15.21 -8.70
C SER A 16 0.10 -14.10 -9.47
N GLU A 17 -1.22 -14.06 -9.32
CA GLU A 17 -2.01 -12.91 -9.80
C GLU A 17 -1.57 -11.65 -9.03
N TRP A 18 -1.14 -10.63 -9.75
CA TRP A 18 -0.76 -9.36 -9.14
C TRP A 18 -2.02 -8.56 -8.80
N ILE A 19 -2.12 -8.13 -7.54
CA ILE A 19 -3.20 -7.29 -7.02
C ILE A 19 -2.73 -5.83 -6.89
N ASN A 20 -3.67 -4.90 -6.85
CA ASN A 20 -3.40 -3.50 -6.56
C ASN A 20 -3.82 -3.18 -5.14
N VAL A 21 -2.92 -2.53 -4.39
CA VAL A 21 -3.18 -2.02 -3.05
C VAL A 21 -2.89 -0.53 -2.98
N VAL A 22 -3.57 0.14 -2.06
CA VAL A 22 -3.26 1.48 -1.60
C VAL A 22 -2.60 1.33 -0.24
N VAL A 23 -1.39 1.88 -0.11
CA VAL A 23 -0.64 1.88 1.14
C VAL A 23 -0.70 3.29 1.71
N GLU A 24 -1.33 3.42 2.88
CA GLU A 24 -1.23 4.63 3.68
C GLU A 24 0.10 4.65 4.42
N ILE A 25 0.82 5.77 4.33
CA ILE A 25 2.11 5.95 4.97
C ILE A 25 2.05 7.05 6.01
N GLU A 26 2.94 6.96 7.00
CA GLU A 26 3.05 7.91 8.10
C GLU A 26 3.13 9.35 7.59
N ARG A 27 2.21 10.16 8.10
CA ARG A 27 2.10 11.58 7.78
C ARG A 27 2.70 12.42 8.91
N PRO A 28 3.42 13.53 8.60
CA PRO A 28 3.80 14.53 9.59
C PRO A 28 2.56 15.05 10.34
N SER A 29 2.66 15.16 11.67
CA SER A 29 1.53 15.53 12.51
C SER A 29 0.96 16.90 12.14
N ALA A 30 -0.34 17.10 12.34
CA ALA A 30 -0.98 18.40 12.07
C ALA A 30 -0.32 19.54 12.86
N ALA A 31 0.08 19.28 14.11
CA ALA A 31 0.82 20.23 14.94
C ALA A 31 2.15 20.66 14.31
N SER A 32 2.91 19.73 13.71
CA SER A 32 4.16 20.05 13.01
C SER A 32 3.94 20.88 11.74
N LEU A 33 2.74 20.85 11.17
CA LEU A 33 2.40 21.52 9.92
C LEU A 33 1.73 22.89 10.12
N VAL A 34 1.23 23.20 11.32
CA VAL A 34 0.47 24.43 11.62
C VAL A 34 1.25 25.71 11.33
N ALA A 35 2.58 25.71 11.54
CA ALA A 35 3.42 26.87 11.34
C ALA A 35 3.68 27.23 9.87
N TYR A 36 3.32 26.36 8.93
CA TYR A 36 3.66 26.49 7.52
C TYR A 36 2.49 26.98 6.67
N SER A 37 2.80 27.79 5.67
CA SER A 37 1.85 28.16 4.64
C SER A 37 1.35 26.93 3.86
N ARG A 38 0.28 27.10 3.09
CA ARG A 38 -0.29 26.00 2.28
C ARG A 38 0.73 25.39 1.31
N SER A 39 1.52 26.24 0.65
CA SER A 39 2.52 25.80 -0.34
C SER A 39 3.69 25.07 0.33
N GLU A 40 4.14 25.54 1.49
CA GLU A 40 5.18 24.88 2.29
C GLU A 40 4.71 23.53 2.83
N ARG A 41 3.48 23.47 3.38
CA ARG A 41 2.88 22.19 3.80
C ARG A 41 2.84 21.19 2.65
N TYR A 42 2.46 21.61 1.45
CA TYR A 42 2.45 20.74 0.28
C TYR A 42 3.85 20.20 -0.05
N LYS A 43 4.89 21.05 0.00
CA LYS A 43 6.28 20.62 -0.20
C LYS A 43 6.73 19.60 0.85
N ILE A 44 6.44 19.85 2.12
CA ILE A 44 6.78 18.96 3.24
C ILE A 44 6.09 17.60 3.07
N LEU A 45 4.78 17.60 2.78
CA LEU A 45 4.02 16.37 2.59
C LEU A 45 4.52 15.58 1.39
N ARG A 46 4.83 16.25 0.27
CA ARG A 46 5.41 15.60 -0.91
C ARG A 46 6.79 14.99 -0.60
N GLN A 47 7.65 15.73 0.10
CA GLN A 47 8.98 15.24 0.48
C GLN A 47 8.88 14.03 1.41
N ASN A 48 8.01 14.08 2.42
CA ASN A 48 7.74 12.94 3.30
C ASN A 48 7.31 11.72 2.49
N ALA A 49 6.35 11.91 1.58
CA ALA A 49 5.80 10.82 0.79
C ALA A 49 6.87 10.16 -0.10
N GLU A 50 7.77 10.95 -0.71
CA GLU A 50 8.92 10.42 -1.48
C GLU A 50 9.95 9.71 -0.59
N THR A 51 10.26 10.25 0.59
CA THR A 51 11.17 9.58 1.56
C THR A 51 10.60 8.24 2.00
N ARG A 52 9.29 8.15 2.27
CA ARG A 52 8.64 6.89 2.65
C ARG A 52 8.58 5.89 1.50
N ARG A 53 8.36 6.36 0.27
CA ARG A 53 8.46 5.51 -0.93
C ARG A 53 9.85 4.87 -1.05
N ALA A 54 10.90 5.68 -0.95
CA ALA A 54 12.28 5.19 -1.02
C ALA A 54 12.60 4.20 0.11
N ALA A 55 12.09 4.45 1.32
CA ALA A 55 12.22 3.53 2.45
C ALA A 55 11.50 2.19 2.21
N LEU A 56 10.32 2.23 1.60
CA LEU A 56 9.56 1.03 1.23
C LEU A 56 10.28 0.21 0.15
N GLU A 57 10.84 0.86 -0.86
CA GLU A 57 11.65 0.20 -1.91
C GLU A 57 12.90 -0.46 -1.31
N ALA A 58 13.61 0.24 -0.42
CA ALA A 58 14.77 -0.31 0.27
C ALA A 58 14.40 -1.48 1.19
N TRP A 59 13.28 -1.38 1.89
CA TRP A 59 12.73 -2.48 2.70
C TRP A 59 12.39 -3.70 1.83
N ALA A 60 11.68 -3.51 0.71
CA ALA A 60 11.33 -4.59 -0.20
C ALA A 60 12.57 -5.28 -0.77
N ALA A 61 13.63 -4.53 -1.05
CA ALA A 61 14.92 -5.10 -1.45
C ALA A 61 15.55 -5.96 -0.36
N ARG A 62 15.53 -5.50 0.90
CA ARG A 62 16.07 -6.25 2.04
C ARG A 62 15.30 -7.55 2.31
N GLU A 63 13.98 -7.52 2.19
CA GLU A 63 13.12 -8.69 2.41
C GLU A 63 13.04 -9.63 1.19
N GLY A 64 13.74 -9.31 0.08
CA GLY A 64 13.72 -10.13 -1.13
C GLY A 64 12.39 -10.10 -1.88
N LEU A 65 11.64 -8.99 -1.77
CA LEU A 65 10.31 -8.80 -2.35
C LEU A 65 10.31 -7.98 -3.65
N CYS A 66 11.47 -7.61 -4.19
CA CYS A 66 11.57 -6.80 -5.41
C CYS A 66 10.80 -7.37 -6.61
N ASP A 67 10.77 -8.69 -6.77
CA ASP A 67 10.07 -9.34 -7.88
C ASP A 67 8.56 -9.49 -7.62
N LYS A 68 8.11 -9.16 -6.41
CA LYS A 68 6.74 -9.32 -5.94
C LYS A 68 6.04 -8.01 -5.65
N ILE A 69 6.77 -6.90 -5.65
CA ILE A 69 6.28 -5.55 -5.33
C ILE A 69 6.74 -4.59 -6.42
N THR A 70 5.79 -3.85 -6.98
CA THR A 70 6.04 -2.75 -7.89
C THR A 70 5.29 -1.54 -7.37
N VAL A 71 6.02 -0.51 -6.92
CA VAL A 71 5.40 0.76 -6.55
C VAL A 71 5.02 1.50 -7.84
N LEU A 72 3.72 1.71 -8.05
CA LEU A 72 3.17 2.10 -9.35
C LEU A 72 3.29 3.59 -9.68
N LYS A 73 3.44 4.50 -8.69
CA LYS A 73 3.35 5.96 -8.91
C LYS A 73 4.13 6.81 -7.90
N THR A 74 4.31 8.09 -8.26
CA THR A 74 4.76 9.19 -7.39
C THR A 74 3.92 9.27 -6.13
N ALA A 75 4.57 9.49 -5.00
CA ALA A 75 3.88 9.56 -3.72
C ALA A 75 2.95 10.79 -3.71
N THR A 76 1.68 10.59 -3.35
CA THR A 76 0.71 11.69 -3.35
C THR A 76 0.94 12.59 -2.13
N ALA A 77 0.55 13.87 -2.22
CA ALA A 77 0.52 14.77 -1.05
C ALA A 77 -0.49 14.33 0.03
N PHE A 78 -1.26 13.27 -0.24
CA PHE A 78 -2.19 12.63 0.69
C PHE A 78 -1.53 11.50 1.50
N ASN A 79 -0.22 11.24 1.33
CA ASN A 79 0.50 10.16 2.03
C ASN A 79 -0.05 8.77 1.66
N LEU A 80 -0.43 8.62 0.40
CA LEU A 80 -0.84 7.35 -0.19
C LEU A 80 0.14 6.94 -1.28
N LEU A 81 0.54 5.68 -1.27
CA LEU A 81 1.30 5.01 -2.31
C LEU A 81 0.41 3.98 -3.00
N PHE A 82 0.44 3.95 -4.34
CA PHE A 82 -0.20 2.90 -5.11
C PHE A 82 0.83 1.82 -5.39
N VAL A 83 0.53 0.59 -4.97
CA VAL A 83 1.46 -0.54 -5.08
C VAL A 83 0.75 -1.68 -5.80
N LYS A 84 1.43 -2.27 -6.77
CA LYS A 84 1.05 -3.54 -7.37
C LYS A 84 1.90 -4.60 -6.72
N CYS A 85 1.31 -5.67 -6.23
CA CYS A 85 2.08 -6.73 -5.60
C CYS A 85 1.38 -8.08 -5.72
N THR A 86 2.08 -9.16 -5.38
CA THR A 86 1.44 -10.46 -5.18
C THR A 86 0.69 -10.49 -3.83
N PRO A 87 -0.31 -11.37 -3.64
CA PRO A 87 -1.05 -11.46 -2.39
C PRO A 87 -0.16 -11.75 -1.17
N ASP A 88 0.84 -12.60 -1.32
CA ASP A 88 1.81 -12.92 -0.25
C ASP A 88 2.72 -11.73 0.10
N ALA A 89 2.99 -10.84 -0.85
CA ALA A 89 3.68 -9.58 -0.56
C ALA A 89 2.75 -8.55 0.07
N ALA A 90 1.46 -8.55 -0.27
CA ALA A 90 0.47 -7.66 0.34
C ALA A 90 0.29 -7.94 1.85
N GLU A 91 0.36 -9.21 2.26
CA GLU A 91 0.35 -9.60 3.68
C GLU A 91 1.58 -9.08 4.45
N GLN A 92 2.68 -8.79 3.75
CA GLN A 92 3.93 -8.31 4.37
C GLN A 92 4.03 -6.79 4.43
N LEU A 93 3.35 -6.06 3.52
CA LEU A 93 3.39 -4.59 3.46
C LEU A 93 3.04 -3.88 4.77
N PRO A 94 2.10 -4.34 5.62
CA PRO A 94 1.83 -3.72 6.93
C PRO A 94 3.02 -3.71 7.89
N HIS A 95 4.03 -4.55 7.65
CA HIS A 95 5.25 -4.61 8.46
C HIS A 95 6.36 -3.69 7.95
N ALA A 96 6.16 -3.03 6.82
CA ALA A 96 7.13 -2.10 6.27
C ALA A 96 7.21 -0.82 7.12
N PRO A 97 8.41 -0.22 7.26
CA PRO A 97 8.61 0.94 8.12
C PRO A 97 7.82 2.15 7.61
N GLY A 98 7.00 2.71 8.49
CA GLY A 98 6.19 3.89 8.19
C GLY A 98 4.94 3.60 7.35
N VAL A 99 4.53 2.34 7.20
CA VAL A 99 3.20 1.98 6.71
C VAL A 99 2.20 2.03 7.86
N VAL A 100 1.06 2.65 7.62
CA VAL A 100 -0.06 2.78 8.57
C VAL A 100 -1.13 1.75 8.25
N GLU A 101 -1.52 1.65 6.98
CA GLU A 101 -2.60 0.77 6.53
C GLU A 101 -2.36 0.31 5.08
N VAL A 102 -2.88 -0.87 4.74
CA VAL A 102 -2.87 -1.43 3.39
C VAL A 102 -4.29 -1.80 3.01
N LEU A 103 -4.81 -1.18 1.96
CA LEU A 103 -6.17 -1.36 1.46
C LEU A 103 -6.12 -2.00 0.08
N LEU A 104 -6.96 -2.99 -0.19
CA LEU A 104 -7.15 -3.48 -1.55
C LEU A 104 -7.78 -2.35 -2.39
N ALA A 105 -7.24 -2.09 -3.57
CA ALA A 105 -7.75 -0.99 -4.41
C ALA A 105 -9.22 -1.20 -4.87
N GLY A 106 -9.74 -2.43 -4.76
CA GLY A 106 -11.15 -2.75 -5.01
C GLY A 106 -12.09 -2.56 -3.81
N ASP A 107 -11.55 -2.46 -2.58
CA ASP A 107 -12.32 -2.30 -1.34
C ASP A 107 -12.41 -0.83 -0.87
N LEU A 108 -11.95 0.12 -1.69
CA LEU A 108 -12.13 1.53 -1.41
C LEU A 108 -13.64 1.86 -1.46
N PRO A 109 -14.27 2.27 -0.34
CA PRO A 109 -15.68 2.63 -0.35
C PRO A 109 -15.88 3.87 -1.23
N GLY A 110 -16.46 3.67 -2.43
CA GLY A 110 -17.03 4.76 -3.22
C GLY A 110 -16.45 5.04 -4.61
N THR A 111 -15.89 4.09 -5.35
CA THR A 111 -15.62 4.36 -6.78
C THR A 111 -15.82 3.14 -7.70
N PRO A 112 -16.84 3.13 -8.57
CA PRO A 112 -16.86 2.19 -9.68
C PRO A 112 -15.84 2.64 -10.73
N LEU A 113 -14.73 1.92 -10.85
CA LEU A 113 -13.83 2.03 -11.99
C LEU A 113 -14.52 1.42 -13.22
N ARG A 114 -15.29 2.23 -13.95
CA ARG A 114 -15.64 1.94 -15.34
C ARG A 114 -14.50 2.45 -16.23
N VAL A 115 -13.73 1.51 -16.76
CA VAL A 115 -12.86 1.74 -17.91
C VAL A 115 -13.77 1.75 -19.15
N VAL A 116 -13.76 2.85 -19.90
CA VAL A 116 -14.27 2.92 -21.28
C VAL A 116 -13.09 3.22 -22.18
#